data_AF-A0A4U5P7C6-F1
#
_entry.id   AF-A0A4U5P7C6-F1
#
_cell.length_a   1.000
_cell.length_b   1.000
_cell.length_c   1.000
_cell.angle_alpha   90.00
_cell.angle_beta   90.00
_cell.angle_gamma   90.00
#
_symmetry.space_group_name_H-M   'P 1'
#
loop_
_entity.id
_entity.type
_entity.pdbx_description
1 polymer ?
#
loop_
_entity_poly.entity_id
_entity_poly.type
_entity_poly.pdbx_seq_one_letter_code
_entity_poly.pdbx_strand_id
1 'polypeptide(L)'
;MRSFDCIERPLSVFFFRYGQFISSHPLPFVFVPAIIALVASSGFVHLDSVTDAVYLFTPTDAPSKFERQVIHELWPLRDTDFVPGRAVTQSREIQVTVLAKEGGNILEPQFSEAIRRLDMFVQKRIVVKHKNVTYYYRDLCLGWKDQGCPGNGHVQIISDLYNHGFNVSYPTFRMANRGGISEVRSAE
;
A
#
# COMPACT_ATOMS: atom_id res chain seq x y z
N MET A 1 -42.87 9.74 -38.87
CA MET A 1 -41.50 10.23 -38.58
C MET A 1 -41.35 11.61 -39.21
N ARG A 2 -41.70 12.68 -38.50
CA ARG A 2 -41.48 14.08 -38.89
C ARG A 2 -41.12 14.81 -37.60
N SER A 3 -39.84 15.01 -37.33
CA SER A 3 -39.44 15.83 -36.16
C SER A 3 -38.02 16.40 -36.23
N PHE A 4 -37.13 15.85 -37.08
CA PHE A 4 -35.76 16.37 -37.20
C PHE A 4 -35.54 17.37 -38.35
N ASP A 5 -36.46 17.48 -39.32
CA ASP A 5 -36.32 18.38 -40.49
C ASP A 5 -36.11 19.86 -40.10
N CYS A 6 -36.69 20.29 -38.97
CA CYS A 6 -36.58 21.66 -38.47
C CYS A 6 -35.17 22.01 -37.97
N ILE A 7 -34.39 21.01 -37.52
CA ILE A 7 -33.02 21.19 -36.98
C ILE A 7 -31.98 20.79 -38.02
N GLU A 8 -32.25 19.74 -38.79
CA GLU A 8 -31.34 19.18 -39.78
C GLU A 8 -31.03 20.19 -40.90
N ARG A 9 -32.06 20.88 -41.40
CA ARG A 9 -31.91 21.84 -42.49
C ARG A 9 -31.06 23.07 -42.12
N PRO A 10 -31.31 23.78 -41.00
CA PRO A 10 -30.45 24.90 -40.60
C PRO A 10 -29.04 24.46 -40.22
N LEU A 11 -28.88 23.27 -39.60
CA LEU A 11 -27.58 22.74 -39.23
C LEU A 11 -26.73 22.35 -40.45
N SER A 12 -27.34 21.75 -41.46
CA SER A 12 -26.70 21.44 -42.74
C SER A 12 -26.22 22.71 -43.46
N VAL A 13 -27.06 23.75 -43.51
CA VAL A 13 -26.67 25.05 -44.09
C VAL A 13 -25.54 25.71 -43.30
N PHE A 14 -25.57 25.61 -41.96
CA PHE A 14 -24.51 26.12 -41.09
C PHE A 14 -23.18 25.41 -41.35
N PHE A 15 -23.15 24.07 -41.32
CA PHE A 15 -21.93 23.31 -41.59
C PHE A 15 -21.42 23.48 -43.03
N PHE A 16 -22.32 23.63 -44.00
CA PHE A 16 -21.93 23.94 -45.38
C PHE A 16 -21.21 25.30 -45.47
N ARG A 17 -21.77 26.35 -44.87
CA ARG A 17 -21.13 27.68 -44.83
C ARG A 17 -19.83 27.66 -44.03
N TYR A 18 -19.79 26.94 -42.92
CA TYR A 18 -18.60 26.79 -42.09
C TYR A 18 -17.48 26.04 -42.83
N GLY A 19 -17.80 24.94 -43.51
CA GLY A 19 -16.87 24.19 -44.34
C GLY A 19 -16.36 25.01 -45.52
N GLN A 20 -17.22 25.78 -46.18
CA GLN A 20 -16.83 26.71 -47.24
C GLN A 20 -15.84 27.77 -46.71
N PHE A 21 -16.10 28.32 -45.52
CA PHE A 21 -15.20 29.27 -44.85
C PHE A 21 -13.82 28.68 -44.52
N ILE A 22 -13.79 27.46 -43.96
CA ILE A 22 -12.54 26.73 -43.68
C ILE A 22 -11.75 26.46 -44.97
N SER A 23 -12.42 25.98 -46.01
CA SER A 23 -11.78 25.67 -47.30
C SER A 23 -11.17 26.90 -47.97
N SER A 24 -11.74 28.09 -47.72
CA SER A 24 -11.24 29.36 -48.25
C SER A 24 -10.02 29.89 -47.47
N HIS A 25 -9.85 29.49 -46.20
CA HIS A 25 -8.75 29.92 -45.33
C HIS A 25 -8.14 28.73 -44.56
N PRO A 26 -7.47 27.77 -45.23
CA PRO A 26 -7.04 26.52 -44.59
C PRO A 26 -5.92 26.70 -43.56
N LEU A 27 -4.99 27.64 -43.78
CA LEU A 27 -3.80 27.84 -42.93
C LEU A 27 -4.12 28.16 -41.46
N PRO A 28 -4.96 29.16 -41.11
CA PRO A 28 -5.28 29.44 -39.72
C PRO A 28 -5.95 28.25 -39.02
N PHE A 29 -6.78 27.48 -39.73
CA PHE A 29 -7.43 26.28 -39.17
C PHE A 29 -6.49 25.10 -38.94
N VAL A 30 -5.26 25.12 -39.48
CA VAL A 30 -4.22 24.12 -39.19
C VAL A 30 -3.29 24.61 -38.08
N PHE A 31 -2.79 25.85 -38.19
CA PHE A 31 -1.81 26.36 -37.24
C PHE A 31 -2.39 26.69 -35.88
N VAL A 32 -3.60 27.25 -35.81
CA VAL A 32 -4.23 27.61 -34.53
C VAL A 32 -4.42 26.37 -33.64
N PRO A 33 -5.09 25.28 -34.07
CA PRO A 33 -5.21 24.09 -33.23
C PRO A 33 -3.87 23.41 -32.96
N ALA A 34 -2.89 23.47 -33.87
CA ALA A 34 -1.55 22.93 -33.62
C ALA A 34 -0.82 23.68 -32.50
N ILE A 35 -0.89 25.02 -32.50
CA ILE A 35 -0.30 25.85 -31.43
C ILE A 35 -1.04 25.59 -30.12
N ILE A 36 -2.37 25.52 -30.12
CA ILE A 36 -3.17 25.18 -28.92
C ILE A 36 -2.76 23.81 -28.38
N ALA A 37 -2.59 22.80 -29.25
CA ALA A 37 -2.15 21.47 -28.83
C ALA A 37 -0.74 21.48 -28.24
N LEU A 38 0.19 22.26 -28.79
CA LEU A 38 1.54 22.41 -28.25
C LEU A 38 1.54 23.10 -26.88
N VAL A 39 0.77 24.18 -26.73
CA VAL A 39 0.60 24.88 -25.45
C VAL A 39 -0.04 23.94 -24.42
N ALA A 40 -1.09 23.20 -24.77
CA ALA A 40 -1.71 22.22 -23.89
C ALA A 40 -0.73 21.08 -23.50
N SER A 41 0.08 20.63 -24.45
CA SER A 41 1.09 19.58 -24.22
C SER A 41 2.20 20.03 -23.27
N SER A 42 2.51 21.32 -23.20
CA SER A 42 3.50 21.82 -22.22
C SER A 42 3.12 21.50 -20.77
N GLY A 43 1.83 21.33 -20.47
CA GLY A 43 1.34 20.96 -19.14
C GLY A 43 1.82 19.58 -18.66
N PHE A 44 2.21 18.67 -19.57
CA PHE A 44 2.76 17.37 -19.21
C PHE A 44 4.11 17.47 -18.46
N VAL A 45 4.82 18.60 -18.56
CA VAL A 45 6.06 18.84 -17.79
C VAL A 45 5.76 18.97 -16.29
N HIS A 46 4.55 19.36 -15.91
CA HIS A 46 4.09 19.50 -14.53
C HIS A 46 3.24 18.32 -14.05
N LEU A 47 3.34 17.17 -14.71
CA LEU A 47 2.59 15.98 -14.30
C LEU A 47 3.28 15.29 -13.12
N ASP A 48 2.73 15.47 -11.92
CA ASP A 48 3.18 14.78 -10.72
C ASP A 48 2.56 13.38 -10.64
N SER A 49 3.40 12.34 -10.55
CA SER A 49 2.94 10.96 -10.38
C SER A 49 2.61 10.69 -8.91
N VAL A 50 1.33 10.52 -8.59
CA VAL A 50 0.88 10.07 -7.27
C VAL A 50 0.75 8.54 -7.28
N THR A 51 1.56 7.85 -6.48
CA THR A 51 1.57 6.38 -6.36
C THR A 51 0.95 5.87 -5.06
N ASP A 52 0.41 6.77 -4.23
CA ASP A 52 -0.22 6.38 -2.96
C ASP A 52 -1.58 5.71 -3.23
N ALA A 53 -1.63 4.40 -3.02
CA ALA A 53 -2.85 3.60 -3.19
C ALA A 53 -3.99 4.11 -2.30
N VAL A 54 -3.70 4.54 -1.06
CA VAL A 54 -4.75 5.05 -0.17
C VAL A 54 -5.36 6.31 -0.76
N TYR A 55 -4.53 7.22 -1.29
CA TYR A 55 -5.02 8.42 -1.94
C TYR A 55 -5.85 8.11 -3.20
N LEU A 56 -5.39 7.17 -4.04
CA LEU A 56 -6.03 6.84 -5.32
C LEU A 56 -7.35 6.09 -5.18
N PHE A 57 -7.49 5.24 -4.17
CA PHE A 57 -8.65 4.34 -4.02
C PHE A 57 -9.66 4.78 -2.96
N THR A 58 -9.38 5.83 -2.18
CA THR A 58 -10.32 6.31 -1.15
C THR A 58 -10.65 7.79 -1.35
N PRO A 59 -11.92 8.20 -1.17
CA PRO A 59 -12.33 9.58 -1.36
C PRO A 59 -11.55 10.51 -0.43
N THR A 60 -11.30 11.74 -0.86
CA THR A 60 -10.52 12.73 -0.08
C THR A 60 -11.17 13.04 1.26
N ASP A 61 -12.50 13.03 1.32
CA ASP A 61 -13.31 13.34 2.52
C ASP A 61 -13.90 12.07 3.17
N ALA A 62 -13.11 10.99 3.21
CA ALA A 62 -13.53 9.76 3.86
C ALA A 62 -13.50 9.92 5.41
N PRO A 63 -14.54 9.49 6.15
CA PRO A 63 -14.50 9.46 7.62
C PRO A 63 -13.28 8.71 8.18
N SER A 64 -12.85 7.63 7.51
CA SER A 64 -11.65 6.88 7.89
C SER A 64 -10.35 7.69 7.77
N LYS A 65 -10.28 8.69 6.88
CA LYS A 65 -9.14 9.62 6.81
C LYS A 65 -9.13 10.58 7.99
N PHE A 66 -10.30 11.06 8.41
CA PHE A 66 -10.43 11.88 9.62
C PHE A 66 -10.03 11.10 10.87
N GLU A 67 -10.56 9.88 11.06
CA GLU A 67 -10.18 9.02 12.19
C GLU A 67 -8.69 8.71 12.21
N ARG A 68 -8.12 8.37 11.05
CA ARG A 68 -6.67 8.20 10.88
C ARG A 68 -5.92 9.46 11.30
N GLN A 69 -6.34 10.63 10.86
CA GLN A 69 -5.70 11.90 11.20
C GLN A 69 -5.74 12.16 12.71
N VAL A 70 -6.88 11.95 13.36
CA VAL A 70 -7.04 12.07 14.82
C VAL A 70 -6.08 11.12 15.55
N ILE A 71 -5.93 9.88 15.08
CA ILE A 71 -4.99 8.92 15.66
C ILE A 71 -3.54 9.39 15.51
N HIS A 72 -3.16 9.93 14.34
CA HIS A 72 -1.81 10.48 14.11
C HIS A 72 -1.51 11.70 14.97
N GLU A 73 -2.53 12.52 15.29
CA GLU A 73 -2.39 13.68 16.16
C GLU A 73 -2.27 13.30 17.64
N LEU A 74 -3.09 12.34 18.09
CA LEU A 74 -3.11 11.87 19.48
C LEU A 74 -1.93 10.94 19.82
N TRP A 75 -1.56 10.07 18.87
CA TRP A 75 -0.47 9.09 19.00
C TRP A 75 0.48 9.19 17.80
N PRO A 76 1.29 10.26 17.74
CA PRO A 76 2.24 10.42 16.65
C PRO A 76 3.26 9.28 16.67
N LEU A 77 3.47 8.65 15.51
CA LEU A 77 4.48 7.62 15.35
C LEU A 77 5.88 8.26 15.38
N ARG A 78 6.57 8.12 16.50
CA ARG A 78 7.99 8.48 16.64
C ARG A 78 8.86 7.25 16.45
N ASP A 79 10.12 7.47 16.09
CA ASP A 79 11.10 6.40 15.87
C ASP A 79 11.30 5.49 17.09
N THR A 80 10.95 5.94 18.30
CA THR A 80 11.07 5.19 19.55
C THR A 80 9.75 4.66 20.11
N ASP A 81 8.61 4.96 19.49
CA ASP A 81 7.29 4.67 20.06
C ASP A 81 6.55 3.58 19.27
N PHE A 82 7.29 2.74 18.52
CA PHE A 82 6.69 1.72 17.68
C PHE A 82 6.43 0.41 18.43
N VAL A 83 5.18 -0.06 18.35
CA VAL A 83 4.76 -1.37 18.85
C VAL A 83 4.21 -2.21 17.70
N PRO A 84 4.80 -3.38 17.42
CA PRO A 84 4.24 -4.31 16.44
C PRO A 84 2.78 -4.64 16.73
N GLY A 85 1.92 -4.62 15.71
CA GLY A 85 0.48 -4.91 15.84
C GLY A 85 -0.38 -3.76 16.39
N ARG A 86 0.19 -2.61 16.76
CA ARG A 86 -0.57 -1.41 17.16
C ARG A 86 -0.51 -0.27 16.13
N ALA A 87 0.19 -0.49 15.02
CA ALA A 87 0.30 0.50 13.97
C ALA A 87 -1.01 0.58 13.18
N VAL A 88 -1.69 1.72 13.28
CA VAL A 88 -2.95 1.99 12.55
C VAL A 88 -2.70 2.26 11.07
N THR A 89 -1.50 2.75 10.74
CA THR A 89 -1.12 3.02 9.35
C THR A 89 0.12 2.25 8.97
N GLN A 90 -0.06 1.38 7.97
CA GLN A 90 0.99 0.54 7.43
C GLN A 90 1.81 1.27 6.36
N SER A 91 2.22 2.50 6.66
CA SER A 91 3.07 3.26 5.76
C SER A 91 4.53 2.89 6.03
N ARG A 92 5.20 2.33 5.01
CA ARG A 92 6.65 2.02 4.98
C ARG A 92 7.07 0.74 5.70
N GLU A 93 6.32 -0.34 5.49
CA GLU A 93 6.71 -1.68 5.96
C GLU A 93 7.32 -2.52 4.82
N ILE A 94 8.25 -3.41 5.19
CA ILE A 94 8.73 -4.48 4.31
C ILE A 94 8.19 -5.79 4.87
N GLN A 95 7.35 -6.46 4.09
CA GLN A 95 6.80 -7.77 4.43
C GLN A 95 7.54 -8.87 3.67
N VAL A 96 7.97 -9.89 4.40
CA VAL A 96 8.60 -11.08 3.83
C VAL A 96 7.69 -12.27 4.12
N THR A 97 7.01 -12.74 3.08
CA THR A 97 6.15 -13.92 3.18
C THR A 97 6.95 -15.17 2.85
N VAL A 98 6.90 -16.16 3.73
CA VAL A 98 7.57 -17.44 3.59
C VAL A 98 6.53 -18.56 3.49
N LEU A 99 6.77 -19.52 2.62
CA LEU A 99 5.92 -20.70 2.45
C LEU A 99 6.78 -21.95 2.66
N ALA A 100 6.25 -22.93 3.40
CA ALA A 100 6.90 -24.22 3.54
C ALA A 100 6.90 -24.94 2.19
N LYS A 101 8.02 -25.62 1.89
CA LYS A 101 8.12 -26.41 0.67
C LYS A 101 7.08 -27.53 0.71
N GLU A 102 6.46 -27.82 -0.44
CA GLU A 102 5.53 -28.95 -0.62
C GLU A 102 4.28 -28.90 0.30
N GLY A 103 3.89 -27.71 0.78
CA GLY A 103 2.71 -27.55 1.63
C GLY A 103 2.88 -28.06 3.06
N GLY A 104 4.13 -28.22 3.52
CA GLY A 104 4.43 -28.62 4.90
C GLY A 104 3.94 -27.61 5.96
N ASN A 105 3.92 -28.04 7.21
CA ASN A 105 3.51 -27.15 8.30
C ASN A 105 4.67 -26.24 8.71
N ILE A 106 4.50 -24.93 8.53
CA ILE A 106 5.52 -23.92 8.85
C ILE A 106 5.92 -23.88 10.35
N LEU A 107 5.07 -24.43 11.23
CA LEU A 107 5.31 -24.48 12.67
C LEU A 107 6.27 -25.61 13.09
N GLU A 108 6.62 -26.52 12.17
CA GLU A 108 7.61 -27.57 12.47
C GLU A 108 8.99 -26.95 12.77
N PRO A 109 9.79 -27.55 13.66
CA PRO A 109 11.07 -27.00 14.11
C PRO A 109 12.04 -26.67 12.97
N GLN A 110 12.03 -27.49 11.92
CA GLN A 110 12.90 -27.33 10.75
C GLN A 110 12.62 -26.03 9.98
N PHE A 111 11.34 -25.66 9.85
CA PHE A 111 10.94 -24.46 9.13
C PHE A 111 10.99 -23.23 10.03
N SER A 112 10.59 -23.35 11.30
CA SER A 112 10.69 -22.23 12.24
C SER A 112 12.14 -21.79 12.47
N GLU A 113 13.09 -22.72 12.56
CA GLU A 113 14.52 -22.40 12.64
C GLU A 113 15.02 -21.73 11.35
N ALA A 114 14.52 -22.13 10.18
CA ALA A 114 14.84 -21.47 8.92
C ALA A 114 14.33 -20.02 8.89
N ILE A 115 13.12 -19.76 9.42
CA ILE A 115 12.58 -18.40 9.57
C ILE A 115 13.46 -17.57 10.50
N ARG A 116 13.90 -18.13 11.63
CA ARG A 116 14.81 -17.45 12.55
C ARG A 116 16.12 -17.04 11.87
N ARG A 117 16.68 -17.92 11.03
CA ARG A 117 17.90 -17.63 10.26
C ARG A 117 17.67 -16.53 9.23
N LEU A 118 16.51 -16.54 8.56
CA LEU A 118 16.13 -15.48 7.63
C LEU A 118 16.00 -14.13 8.34
N ASP A 119 15.33 -14.09 9.49
CA ASP A 119 15.19 -12.88 10.31
C ASP A 119 16.56 -12.34 10.75
N MET A 120 17.46 -13.21 11.23
CA MET A 120 18.84 -12.82 11.55
C MET A 120 19.62 -12.32 10.34
N PHE A 121 19.41 -12.90 9.16
CA PHE A 121 20.05 -12.46 7.93
C PHE A 121 19.60 -11.04 7.56
N VAL A 122 18.29 -10.78 7.61
CA VAL A 122 17.71 -9.45 7.35
C VAL A 122 18.29 -8.42 8.31
N GLN A 123 18.32 -8.72 9.61
CA GLN A 123 18.78 -7.76 10.62
C GLN A 123 20.28 -7.48 10.57
N LYS A 124 21.13 -8.46 10.19
CA LYS A 124 22.59 -8.36 10.32
C LYS A 124 23.34 -8.15 9.00
N ARG A 125 22.78 -8.59 7.87
CA ARG A 125 23.51 -8.64 6.59
C ARG A 125 22.92 -7.74 5.51
N ILE A 126 21.67 -7.33 5.62
CA ILE A 126 21.09 -6.41 4.65
C ILE A 126 21.66 -5.01 4.88
N VAL A 127 22.15 -4.45 3.78
CA VAL A 127 22.78 -3.13 3.73
C VAL A 127 22.21 -2.37 2.54
N VAL A 128 21.72 -1.16 2.79
CA VAL A 128 21.13 -0.30 1.77
C VAL A 128 22.04 0.90 1.56
N LYS A 129 22.41 1.19 0.31
CA LYS A 129 23.19 2.40 -0.04
C LYS A 129 22.28 3.42 -0.69
N HIS A 130 22.14 4.59 -0.06
CA HIS A 130 21.35 5.69 -0.58
C HIS A 130 22.09 7.01 -0.37
N LYS A 131 22.21 7.84 -1.42
CA LYS A 131 22.88 9.15 -1.37
C LYS A 131 24.28 9.11 -0.71
N ASN A 132 25.08 8.10 -1.07
CA ASN A 132 26.42 7.87 -0.53
C ASN A 132 26.49 7.55 0.98
N VAL A 133 25.35 7.29 1.62
CA VAL A 133 25.25 6.80 3.00
C VAL A 133 24.86 5.32 2.96
N THR A 134 25.45 4.55 3.87
CA THR A 134 25.18 3.12 4.03
C THR A 134 24.34 2.92 5.27
N TYR A 135 23.14 2.33 5.10
CA TYR A 135 22.17 2.08 6.15
C TYR A 135 22.09 0.59 6.47
N TYR A 136 22.08 0.26 7.75
CA TYR A 136 21.80 -1.07 8.27
C TYR A 136 20.35 -1.15 8.77
N TYR A 137 19.86 -2.37 9.02
CA TYR A 137 18.53 -2.58 9.58
C TYR A 137 18.28 -1.75 10.86
N ARG A 138 19.29 -1.67 11.74
CA ARG A 138 19.20 -0.90 12.99
C ARG A 138 19.05 0.60 12.81
N ASP A 139 19.48 1.14 11.67
CA ASP A 139 19.39 2.58 11.37
C ASP A 139 18.03 2.95 10.77
N LEU A 140 17.30 1.96 10.24
CA LEU A 140 16.03 2.14 9.54
C LEU A 140 14.82 1.62 10.31
N CYS A 141 15.03 0.73 11.28
CA CYS A 141 13.95 0.16 12.08
C CYS A 141 13.31 1.23 12.98
N LEU A 142 12.03 1.07 13.26
CA LEU A 142 11.38 1.79 14.36
C LEU A 142 11.59 0.98 15.64
N GLY A 143 12.10 1.63 16.68
CA GLY A 143 12.35 1.01 17.97
C GLY A 143 11.23 1.23 18.98
N TRP A 144 11.35 0.52 20.11
CA TRP A 144 10.51 0.76 21.29
C TRP A 144 11.38 1.20 22.47
N LYS A 145 11.24 2.46 22.87
CA LYS A 145 12.01 3.11 23.95
C LYS A 145 13.50 2.72 23.87
N ASP A 146 14.05 2.19 24.97
CA ASP A 146 15.44 1.76 25.06
C ASP A 146 15.65 0.27 24.69
N GLN A 147 14.60 -0.43 24.24
CA GLN A 147 14.68 -1.86 23.90
C GLN A 147 15.20 -2.10 22.46
N GLY A 148 15.31 -1.06 21.65
CA GLY A 148 15.81 -1.13 20.27
C GLY A 148 14.78 -1.63 19.26
N CYS A 149 15.24 -2.17 18.12
CA CYS A 149 14.37 -2.69 17.07
C CYS A 149 13.59 -3.93 17.55
N PRO A 150 12.27 -4.01 17.32
CA PRO A 150 11.51 -5.21 17.58
C PRO A 150 11.94 -6.34 16.63
N GLY A 151 12.11 -7.55 17.16
CA GLY A 151 12.41 -8.75 16.37
C GLY A 151 11.17 -9.61 16.13
N ASN A 152 11.28 -10.55 15.20
CA ASN A 152 10.18 -11.47 14.84
C ASN A 152 10.17 -12.75 15.71
N GLY A 153 10.28 -12.59 17.03
CA GLY A 153 10.38 -13.71 17.97
C GLY A 153 9.09 -14.52 18.15
N HIS A 154 7.94 -13.94 17.80
CA HIS A 154 6.63 -14.58 17.96
C HIS A 154 6.50 -15.89 17.18
N VAL A 155 7.16 -16.02 16.03
CA VAL A 155 7.16 -17.26 15.24
C VAL A 155 7.78 -18.43 16.02
N GLN A 156 8.86 -18.16 16.77
CA GLN A 156 9.52 -19.19 17.59
C GLN A 156 8.60 -19.62 18.74
N ILE A 157 7.97 -18.67 19.41
CA ILE A 157 7.03 -18.93 20.52
C ILE A 157 5.88 -19.83 20.05
N ILE A 158 5.30 -19.54 18.88
CA ILE A 158 4.20 -20.34 18.33
C ILE A 158 4.68 -21.74 17.91
N SER A 159 5.86 -21.84 17.32
CA SER A 159 6.46 -23.14 16.97
C SER A 159 6.75 -23.99 18.21
N ASP A 160 7.33 -23.40 19.26
CA ASP A 160 7.58 -24.11 20.54
C ASP A 160 6.28 -24.62 21.15
N LEU A 161 5.22 -23.80 21.13
CA LEU A 161 3.91 -24.21 21.62
C LEU A 161 3.34 -25.38 20.81
N TYR A 162 3.45 -25.33 19.48
CA TYR A 162 3.05 -26.43 18.60
C TYR A 162 3.79 -27.74 18.93
N ASN A 163 5.11 -27.64 19.15
CA ASN A 163 5.96 -28.79 19.49
C ASN A 163 5.67 -29.37 20.89
N HIS A 164 5.15 -28.55 21.81
CA HIS A 164 4.68 -28.99 23.13
C HIS A 164 3.28 -29.63 23.11
N GLY A 165 2.70 -29.86 21.92
CA GLY A 165 1.43 -30.57 21.76
C GLY A 165 0.20 -29.67 21.77
N PHE A 166 0.37 -28.35 21.71
CA PHE A 166 -0.75 -27.43 21.53
C PHE A 166 -1.13 -27.33 20.06
N ASN A 167 -2.37 -27.68 19.74
CA ASN A 167 -2.88 -27.52 18.37
C ASN A 167 -3.26 -26.05 18.13
N VAL A 168 -2.39 -25.34 17.40
CA VAL A 168 -2.61 -23.94 17.04
C VAL A 168 -3.36 -23.89 15.70
N SER A 169 -4.65 -23.61 15.76
CA SER A 169 -5.50 -23.35 14.58
C SER A 169 -5.94 -21.89 14.55
N TYR A 170 -6.06 -21.30 13.36
CA TYR A 170 -6.66 -19.97 13.21
C TYR A 170 -8.18 -20.11 13.03
N PRO A 171 -9.03 -19.28 13.67
CA PRO A 171 -8.71 -18.18 14.60
C PRO A 171 -8.66 -18.59 16.08
N THR A 172 -8.92 -19.85 16.43
CA THR A 172 -9.00 -20.31 17.83
C THR A 172 -7.92 -21.33 18.19
N PHE A 173 -7.21 -21.09 19.29
CA PHE A 173 -6.32 -22.08 19.91
C PHE A 173 -6.86 -22.48 21.29
N ARG A 174 -6.82 -23.78 21.61
CA ARG A 174 -7.27 -24.31 22.89
C ARG A 174 -6.07 -24.60 23.79
N MET A 175 -5.90 -23.80 24.84
CA MET A 175 -4.95 -24.09 25.91
C MET A 175 -5.58 -25.17 26.82
N ALA A 176 -5.30 -26.44 26.55
CA ALA A 176 -5.76 -27.53 27.43
C ALA A 176 -4.84 -27.60 28.66
N ASN A 177 -5.18 -26.87 29.72
CA ASN A 177 -4.60 -27.16 31.04
C ASN A 177 -5.34 -28.38 31.62
N ARG A 178 -4.65 -29.27 32.35
CA ARG A 178 -5.22 -30.48 32.99
C ARG A 178 -6.30 -30.18 34.07
N GLY A 179 -6.91 -29.00 34.08
CA GLY A 179 -7.89 -28.54 35.07
C GLY A 179 -8.95 -27.55 34.57
N GLY A 180 -9.24 -27.46 33.27
CA GLY A 180 -10.36 -26.65 32.77
C GLY A 180 -10.06 -25.93 31.45
N ILE A 181 -11.08 -25.82 30.59
CA ILE A 181 -10.98 -25.19 29.27
C ILE A 181 -11.10 -23.67 29.44
N SER A 182 -10.00 -22.94 29.28
CA SER A 182 -10.03 -21.49 29.07
C SER A 182 -9.91 -21.19 27.58
N GLU A 183 -11.02 -20.80 26.95
CA GLU A 183 -11.06 -20.34 25.56
C GLU A 183 -10.58 -18.88 25.53
N VAL A 184 -9.35 -18.66 25.05
CA VAL A 184 -8.81 -17.31 24.85
C VAL A 184 -9.11 -16.92 23.40
N ARG A 185 -10.11 -16.06 23.19
CA ARG A 185 -10.36 -15.43 21.89
C ARG A 185 -9.39 -14.26 21.72
N SER A 186 -8.66 -14.24 20.61
CA SER A 186 -7.95 -13.03 20.18
C SER A 186 -8.99 -11.94 19.91
N ALA A 187 -8.89 -10.82 20.64
CA ALA A 187 -9.68 -9.64 20.39
C ALA A 187 -9.22 -8.99 19.08
N GLU A 188 -10.19 -8.65 18.24
CA GLU A 188 -10.04 -7.80 17.04
C GLU A 188 -9.54 -6.39 17.41
#